data_AF-A0A356FBK2-F1
#
_entry.id   AF-A0A356FBK2-F1
#
_cell.length_a   1.000
_cell.length_b   1.000
_cell.length_c   1.000
_cell.angle_alpha   90.00
_cell.angle_beta   90.00
_cell.angle_gamma   90.00
#
_symmetry.space_group_name_H-M   'P 1'
#
loop_
_entity.id
_entity.type
_entity.pdbx_description
1 polymer ?
#
loop_
_entity_poly.entity_id
_entity_poly.type
_entity_poly.pdbx_seq_one_letter_code
_entity_poly.pdbx_strand_id
1 'polypeptide(L)'
;MNSHRAPARPWRPGKLLPSRLSVRMLLFVATLGSFGCQGVEYHQKQRFSNAIMLFDPDGSEIHFLQKTYYSREGSAGGIGATAGGGCGCY
;
A
#
# COMPACT_ATOMS: atom_id res chain seq x y z
N MET A 1 2.24 -25.93 56.73
CA MET A 1 2.65 -25.44 55.40
C MET A 1 2.22 -23.99 55.24
N ASN A 2 3.10 -23.04 55.57
CA ASN A 2 2.88 -21.61 55.33
C ASN A 2 3.37 -21.25 53.92
N SER A 3 2.51 -20.62 53.11
CA SER A 3 2.95 -19.86 51.94
C SER A 3 2.41 -18.44 52.08
N HIS A 4 3.24 -17.56 52.63
CA HIS A 4 2.99 -16.13 52.65
C HIS A 4 3.01 -15.61 51.20
N ARG A 5 1.85 -15.26 50.65
CA ARG A 5 1.78 -14.50 49.39
C ARG A 5 2.20 -13.07 49.68
N ALA A 6 3.36 -12.67 49.17
CA ALA A 6 3.78 -11.27 49.17
C ALA A 6 2.79 -10.43 48.35
N PRO A 7 2.50 -9.17 48.73
CA PRO A 7 1.69 -8.28 47.91
C PRO A 7 2.46 -7.87 46.64
N ALA A 8 1.82 -7.96 45.50
CA ALA A 8 2.33 -7.44 44.23
C ALA A 8 2.60 -5.95 44.38
N ARG A 9 3.85 -5.52 44.14
CA ARG A 9 4.20 -4.09 44.16
C ARG A 9 3.54 -3.41 42.95
N PRO A 10 2.84 -2.27 43.12
CA PRO A 10 2.28 -1.55 41.99
C PRO A 10 3.42 -0.97 41.14
N TRP A 11 3.40 -1.30 39.85
CA TRP A 11 4.29 -0.73 38.85
C TRP A 11 4.05 0.78 38.78
N ARG A 12 5.02 1.59 39.25
CA ARG A 12 5.00 3.04 39.09
C ARG A 12 5.75 3.40 37.80
N PRO A 13 5.09 3.81 36.71
CA PRO A 13 5.79 4.42 35.59
C PRO A 13 6.36 5.75 36.07
N GLY A 14 7.68 5.82 36.20
CA GLY A 14 8.39 7.07 36.42
C GLY A 14 8.07 8.01 35.27
N LYS A 15 7.46 9.16 35.57
CA LYS A 15 7.26 10.23 34.59
C LYS A 15 8.67 10.79 34.32
N LEU A 16 9.32 10.32 33.26
CA LEU A 16 10.56 10.94 32.77
C LEU A 16 10.16 12.27 32.12
N LEU A 17 10.21 13.34 32.91
CA LEU A 17 10.03 14.69 32.39
C LEU A 17 11.13 14.95 31.34
N PRO A 18 10.78 15.23 30.08
CA PRO A 18 11.78 15.39 29.04
C PRO A 18 12.61 16.65 29.31
N SER A 19 13.93 16.50 29.31
CA SER A 19 14.87 17.61 29.34
C SER A 19 14.57 18.57 28.18
N ARG A 20 14.78 19.88 28.39
CA ARG A 20 14.56 20.89 27.34
C ARG A 20 15.42 20.64 26.09
N LEU A 21 16.53 19.93 26.24
CA LEU A 21 17.39 19.47 25.14
C LEU A 21 16.75 18.33 24.34
N SER A 22 16.11 17.35 24.99
CA SER A 22 15.43 16.25 24.29
C SER A 22 14.19 16.72 23.56
N VAL A 23 13.45 17.70 24.11
CA VAL A 23 12.32 18.33 23.40
C VAL A 23 12.81 19.04 22.13
N ARG A 24 13.92 19.79 22.20
CA ARG A 24 14.50 20.47 21.03
C ARG A 24 14.95 19.49 19.94
N MET A 25 15.58 18.38 20.34
CA MET A 25 16.01 17.35 19.40
C MET A 25 14.83 16.68 18.69
N LEU A 26 13.76 16.35 19.44
CA LEU A 26 12.54 15.80 18.85
C LEU A 26 11.90 16.75 17.84
N LEU A 27 11.86 18.04 18.16
CA LEU A 27 11.31 19.07 17.29
C LEU A 27 12.12 19.21 15.99
N PHE A 28 13.45 19.13 16.09
CA PHE A 28 14.34 19.18 14.93
C PHE A 28 14.16 17.98 14.00
N VAL A 29 14.05 16.77 14.55
CA VAL A 29 13.78 15.54 13.77
C VAL A 29 12.39 15.59 13.12
N ALA A 30 11.38 16.08 13.84
CA ALA A 30 10.03 16.23 13.29
C ALA A 30 9.97 17.19 12.10
N THR A 31 10.74 18.29 12.14
CA THR A 31 10.81 19.24 11.01
C THR A 31 11.55 18.70 9.79
N LEU A 32 12.48 17.77 9.95
CA LEU A 32 13.21 17.17 8.82
C LEU A 32 12.34 16.17 8.05
N GLY A 33 11.45 15.45 8.73
CA GLY A 33 10.60 14.43 8.13
C GLY A 33 9.49 14.97 7.21
N SER A 34 9.10 16.24 7.33
CA SER A 34 7.99 16.82 6.56
C SER A 34 8.36 17.23 5.13
N PHE A 35 9.66 17.33 4.79
CA PHE A 35 10.10 17.77 3.46
C PHE A 35 10.09 16.67 2.39
N GLY A 36 9.95 15.40 2.77
CA GLY A 36 10.09 14.26 1.84
C GLY A 36 8.78 13.72 1.26
N CYS A 37 7.61 14.15 1.75
CA CYS A 37 6.32 13.54 1.42
C CYS A 37 5.51 14.37 0.40
N GLN A 38 6.18 15.05 -0.54
CA GLN A 38 5.48 15.69 -1.65
C GLN A 38 5.31 14.71 -2.80
N GLY A 39 4.07 14.54 -3.25
CA GLY A 39 3.75 13.73 -4.42
C GLY A 39 4.37 14.35 -5.67
N VAL A 40 5.10 13.54 -6.44
CA VAL A 40 5.69 13.97 -7.72
C VAL A 40 4.57 14.28 -8.69
N GLU A 41 4.52 15.51 -9.20
CA GLU A 41 3.50 15.92 -10.18
C GLU A 41 3.59 15.08 -11.45
N TYR A 42 2.46 14.91 -12.15
CA TYR A 42 2.38 14.07 -13.35
C TYR A 42 3.48 14.39 -14.39
N HIS A 43 3.76 15.67 -14.62
CA HIS A 43 4.77 16.13 -15.59
C HIS A 43 6.22 15.88 -15.13
N GLN A 44 6.46 15.71 -13.82
CA GLN A 44 7.78 15.46 -13.25
C GLN A 44 8.17 13.98 -13.33
N LYS A 45 7.21 13.09 -13.61
CA LYS A 45 7.46 11.65 -13.72
C LYS A 45 8.27 11.27 -14.97
N GLN A 46 8.36 12.16 -15.96
CA GLN A 46 9.16 11.98 -17.18
C GLN A 46 8.99 10.55 -17.77
N ARG A 47 10.07 9.78 -17.82
CA ARG A 47 10.11 8.42 -18.39
C ARG A 47 9.39 7.38 -17.53
N PHE A 48 9.15 7.65 -16.25
CA PHE A 48 8.36 6.78 -15.38
C PHE A 48 6.86 6.84 -15.67
N SER A 49 6.40 7.80 -16.47
CA SER A 49 5.01 7.84 -16.95
C SER A 49 4.77 6.96 -18.19
N ASN A 50 5.81 6.34 -18.74
CA ASN A 50 5.66 5.52 -19.94
C ASN A 50 4.91 4.22 -19.62
N ALA A 51 3.98 3.85 -20.51
CA ALA A 51 3.27 2.57 -20.55
C ALA A 51 4.16 1.34 -20.25
N ILE A 52 5.36 1.31 -20.86
CA ILE A 52 6.33 0.21 -20.72
C ILE A 52 6.90 0.05 -19.30
N MET A 53 6.77 1.07 -18.46
CA MET A 53 7.24 1.05 -17.06
C MET A 53 6.15 0.59 -16.09
N LEU A 54 4.91 0.37 -16.55
CA LEU A 54 3.87 -0.25 -15.74
C LEU A 54 4.18 -1.74 -15.54
N PHE A 55 3.99 -2.22 -14.31
CA PHE A 55 4.08 -3.64 -13.99
C PHE A 55 2.88 -4.44 -14.50
N ASP A 56 1.76 -3.75 -14.76
CA ASP A 56 0.53 -4.32 -15.29
C ASP A 56 0.47 -4.10 -16.80
N PRO A 57 -0.09 -5.05 -17.59
CA PRO A 57 -0.26 -4.85 -19.01
C PRO A 57 -1.12 -3.61 -19.31
N ASP A 58 -0.75 -2.89 -20.36
CA ASP A 58 -1.43 -1.65 -20.72
C ASP A 58 -2.91 -1.93 -21.01
N GLY A 59 -3.83 -1.17 -20.39
CA GLY A 59 -5.27 -1.42 -20.52
C GLY A 59 -5.76 -1.35 -21.97
N SER A 60 -5.07 -0.58 -22.82
CA SER A 60 -5.33 -0.52 -24.25
C SER A 60 -4.97 -1.82 -24.98
N GLU A 61 -3.86 -2.44 -24.61
CA GLU A 61 -3.39 -3.72 -25.14
C GLU A 61 -4.31 -4.85 -24.69
N ILE A 62 -4.68 -4.89 -23.41
CA ILE A 62 -5.65 -5.86 -22.88
C ILE A 62 -7.00 -5.73 -23.58
N HIS A 63 -7.50 -4.51 -23.78
CA HIS A 63 -8.77 -4.30 -24.49
C HIS A 63 -8.71 -4.73 -25.95
N PHE A 64 -7.58 -4.48 -26.63
CA PHE A 64 -7.37 -4.95 -28.00
C PHE A 64 -7.38 -6.48 -28.08
N LEU A 65 -6.60 -7.14 -27.22
CA LEU A 65 -6.52 -8.60 -27.16
C LEU A 65 -7.88 -9.19 -26.80
N GLN A 66 -8.59 -8.61 -25.82
CA GLN A 66 -9.94 -9.05 -25.45
C GLN A 66 -10.89 -9.00 -26.65
N LYS A 67 -10.87 -7.95 -27.47
CA LYS A 67 -11.72 -7.85 -28.67
C LYS A 67 -11.37 -8.92 -29.71
N THR A 68 -10.09 -9.18 -29.94
CA THR A 68 -9.64 -10.19 -30.91
C THR A 68 -9.97 -11.60 -30.44
N TYR A 69 -9.72 -11.93 -29.17
CA TYR A 69 -10.00 -13.24 -28.60
C TYR A 69 -11.49 -13.48 -28.43
N TYR A 70 -12.26 -12.49 -27.96
CA TYR A 70 -13.71 -12.62 -27.81
C TYR A 70 -14.41 -12.91 -29.15
N SER A 71 -13.92 -12.31 -30.24
CA SER A 71 -14.50 -12.53 -31.57
C SER A 71 -14.21 -13.93 -32.13
N ARG A 72 -13.13 -14.58 -31.68
CA ARG A 72 -12.70 -15.91 -32.16
C ARG A 72 -13.14 -17.04 -31.23
N GLU A 73 -13.13 -16.77 -29.94
CA GLU A 73 -13.19 -17.75 -28.85
C GLU A 73 -14.08 -17.24 -27.71
N GLY A 74 -15.10 -16.42 -28.01
CA GLY A 74 -16.04 -15.90 -27.02
C GLY A 74 -16.72 -17.00 -26.19
N SER A 75 -16.87 -18.20 -26.77
CA SER A 75 -17.37 -19.42 -26.11
C SER A 75 -16.30 -20.20 -25.32
N ALA A 76 -15.07 -19.71 -25.23
CA ALA A 76 -14.01 -20.27 -24.38
C ALA A 76 -13.76 -19.41 -23.12
N GLY A 77 -14.31 -18.19 -23.07
CA GLY A 77 -14.02 -17.19 -22.03
C GLY A 77 -12.88 -16.28 -22.45
N GLY A 78 -13.15 -14.98 -22.48
CA GLY A 78 -12.14 -13.97 -22.81
C GLY A 78 -11.15 -13.73 -21.68
N ILE A 79 -10.10 -12.97 -21.98
CA ILE A 79 -9.12 -12.50 -20.99
C ILE A 79 -9.87 -11.69 -19.91
N GLY A 80 -9.79 -12.12 -18.65
CA GLY A 80 -10.46 -11.47 -17.51
C GLY A 80 -11.92 -11.89 -17.27
N ALA A 81 -12.47 -12.84 -18.03
CA ALA A 81 -13.81 -13.38 -17.76
C ALA A 81 -13.76 -14.41 -16.61
N THR A 82 -14.57 -14.20 -15.56
CA THR A 82 -14.72 -15.14 -14.44
C THR A 82 -15.52 -16.40 -14.79
N ALA A 83 -16.17 -16.41 -15.96
CA ALA A 83 -16.92 -17.54 -16.48
C ALA A 83 -16.48 -17.82 -17.92
N GLY A 84 -15.91 -19.02 -18.14
CA GLY A 84 -15.62 -19.52 -19.46
C GLY A 84 -16.92 -19.67 -20.26
N GLY A 85 -17.06 -18.90 -21.33
CA GLY A 85 -17.55 -19.42 -22.60
C GLY A 85 -19.01 -19.90 -22.75
N GLY A 86 -19.88 -19.70 -21.76
CA GLY A 86 -21.30 -20.03 -21.83
C GLY A 86 -22.19 -18.78 -21.80
N CYS A 87 -23.51 -18.97 -21.78
CA CYS A 87 -24.53 -17.90 -21.72
C CYS A 87 -24.44 -16.94 -20.51
N GLY A 88 -23.40 -17.03 -19.68
CA GLY A 88 -23.07 -16.04 -18.67
C GLY A 88 -24.13 -15.85 -17.58
N CYS A 89 -25.06 -16.80 -17.41
CA CYS A 89 -26.07 -16.72 -16.36
C CYS A 89 -25.40 -16.88 -14.99
N TYR A 90 -25.21 -15.76 -14.29
CA TYR A 90 -25.15 -15.65 -12.84
C TYR A 90 -26.21 -14.66 -12.36
#